data_AF-A0A7D3X4H8-F1
#
_entry.id   AF-A0A7D3X4H8-F1
#
_cell.length_a   1.000
_cell.length_b   1.000
_cell.length_c   1.000
_cell.angle_alpha   90.00
_cell.angle_beta   90.00
_cell.angle_gamma   90.00
#
_symmetry.space_group_name_H-M   'P 1'
#
loop_
_entity.id
_entity.type
_entity.pdbx_description
1 polymer ?
#
loop_
_entity_poly.entity_id
_entity_poly.type
_entity_poly.pdbx_seq_one_letter_code
_entity_poly.pdbx_strand_id
1 'polypeptide(L)' 'MRLRLFDAVGRLVAAPLPPTPFPSGLTQLPLSGLSQLAAGTYFLVLDADNQRLSTARLIVTP' A
#
# COMPACT_ATOMS: atom_id res chain seq x y z
N MET A 1 0.33 -10.78 -7.47
CA MET A 1 0.67 -9.89 -6.34
C MET A 1 -0.24 -8.67 -6.35
N ARG A 2 -0.61 -8.14 -5.19
CA ARG A 2 -1.51 -7.00 -4.99
C ARG A 2 -0.98 -6.12 -3.88
N LEU A 3 -1.07 -4.81 -4.05
CA LEU A 3 -0.72 -3.84 -3.02
C LEU A 3 -2.00 -3.18 -2.50
N ARG A 4 -2.16 -3.13 -1.19
CA ARG A 4 -3.34 -2.56 -0.52
C ARG A 4 -2.88 -1.63 0.59
N LEU A 5 -3.49 -0.45 0.67
CA LEU A 5 -3.26 0.49 1.76
C LEU A 5 -4.46 0.46 2.70
N PHE A 6 -4.20 0.24 3.98
CA PHE A 6 -5.21 0.28 5.03
C PHE A 6 -4.96 1.45 5.97
N ASP A 7 -6.03 2.00 6.55
CA ASP A 7 -5.92 2.93 7.68
C ASP A 7 -5.63 2.19 8.99
N ALA A 8 -5.45 2.94 10.07
CA ALA A 8 -5.18 2.38 11.40
C ALA A 8 -6.31 1.49 11.95
N VAL A 9 -7.54 1.61 11.42
CA VAL A 9 -8.70 0.81 11.83
C VAL A 9 -8.95 -0.38 10.88
N GLY A 10 -8.07 -0.60 9.89
CA GLY A 10 -8.13 -1.73 8.97
C GLY A 10 -9.07 -1.54 7.78
N ARG A 11 -9.53 -0.32 7.49
CA ARG A 11 -10.31 -0.02 6.28
C ARG A 11 -9.39 0.13 5.09
N LEU A 12 -9.77 -0.44 3.95
CA LEU A 12 -9.03 -0.29 2.70
C LEU A 12 -9.19 1.15 2.20
N VAL A 13 -8.09 1.88 2.14
CA VAL A 13 -8.01 3.28 1.68
C VAL A 13 -7.72 3.34 0.19
N ALA A 14 -6.81 2.48 -0.29
CA ALA A 14 -6.58 2.30 -1.72
C ALA A 14 -6.00 0.93 -2.05
N ALA A 15 -6.12 0.57 -3.31
CA ALA A 15 -5.43 -0.57 -3.91
C ALA A 15 -4.66 -0.10 -5.14
N PRO A 16 -3.43 0.43 -4.98
CA PRO A 16 -2.60 0.82 -6.10
C PRO A 16 -2.43 -0.38 -7.03
N LEU A 17 -2.68 -0.18 -8.33
CA LEU A 17 -2.41 -1.19 -9.34
C LEU A 17 -0.90 -1.41 -9.36
N PRO A 18 -0.41 -2.61 -9.00
CA PRO A 18 1.01 -2.86 -9.10
C PRO A 18 1.44 -2.90 -10.56
N PRO A 19 2.68 -2.50 -10.87
CA PRO A 19 3.25 -2.76 -12.19
C PRO A 19 3.23 -4.27 -12.46
N THR A 20 2.77 -4.65 -13.65
CA THR A 20 2.78 -6.04 -14.12
C THR A 20 3.76 -6.18 -15.29
N PRO A 21 4.76 -7.08 -15.22
CA PRO A 21 5.10 -7.93 -14.07
C PRO A 21 5.66 -7.12 -12.88
N PHE A 22 5.50 -7.65 -11.67
CA PHE A 22 6.11 -7.04 -10.48
C PHE A 22 7.63 -7.14 -10.64
N PRO A 23 8.37 -6.02 -10.70
CA PRO A 23 9.79 -6.07 -10.96
C PRO A 23 10.53 -6.72 -9.78
N SER A 24 11.55 -7.52 -10.08
CA SER A 24 12.48 -8.03 -9.07
C SER A 24 13.37 -6.89 -8.59
N GLY A 25 13.30 -6.54 -7.30
CA GLY A 25 14.13 -5.49 -6.69
C GLY A 25 13.31 -4.39 -6.02
N LEU A 26 13.90 -3.19 -5.91
CA LEU A 26 13.21 -2.02 -5.36
C LEU A 26 12.11 -1.56 -6.31
N THR A 27 10.87 -1.61 -5.84
CA THR A 27 9.70 -1.11 -6.59
C THR A 27 9.19 0.17 -5.93
N GLN A 28 9.34 1.30 -6.62
CA GLN A 28 8.70 2.55 -6.22
C GLN A 28 7.29 2.59 -6.82
N LEU A 29 6.27 2.46 -5.97
CA LEU A 29 4.88 2.61 -6.43
C LEU A 29 4.40 4.03 -6.19
N PRO A 30 4.08 4.80 -7.25
CA PRO A 30 3.44 6.09 -7.07
C PRO A 30 2.04 5.85 -6.49
N LEU A 31 1.81 6.37 -5.28
CA LEU A 31 0.49 6.37 -4.66
C LEU A 31 -0.40 7.49 -5.24
N SER A 32 -0.22 7.84 -6.51
CA SER A 32 -0.75 9.06 -7.16
C SER A 32 -2.27 9.18 -7.25
N GLY A 33 -3.02 8.16 -6.80
CA GLY A 33 -4.48 8.20 -6.63
C GLY A 33 -4.96 8.43 -5.18
N LEU A 34 -4.04 8.50 -4.21
CA LEU A 34 -4.34 8.88 -2.84
C LEU A 34 -4.39 10.40 -2.73
N SER A 35 -5.47 11.01 -3.19
CA SER A 35 -5.72 12.43 -2.92
C SER A 35 -5.68 12.65 -1.40
N GLN A 36 -4.63 13.32 -0.92
CA GLN A 36 -4.42 13.77 0.46
C GLN A 36 -4.83 12.74 1.52
N LEU A 37 -3.97 11.73 1.75
CA LEU A 37 -4.01 10.98 3.00
C LEU A 37 -4.01 12.00 4.15
N ALA A 38 -5.03 11.92 5.02
CA ALA A 38 -5.03 12.69 6.25
C ALA A 38 -3.79 12.33 7.08
N ALA A 39 -3.34 13.25 7.93
CA ALA A 39 -2.29 12.94 8.88
C ALA A 39 -2.74 11.75 9.76
N GLY A 40 -1.88 10.75 9.89
CA GLY A 40 -2.25 9.49 10.54
C GLY A 40 -1.31 8.33 10.26
N THR A 41 -1.69 7.17 10.80
CA THR A 41 -0.99 5.90 10.57
C THR A 41 -1.74 5.05 9.56
N TYR A 42 -1.00 4.50 8.61
CA TYR A 42 -1.50 3.62 7.56
C TYR A 42 -0.61 2.37 7.45
N PHE A 43 -1.16 1.32 6.86
CA PHE A 43 -0.49 0.05 6.64
C PHE A 43 -0.52 -0.31 5.16
N LEU A 44 0.64 -0.33 4.53
CA LEU A 44 0.81 -0.83 3.17
C LEU A 44 1.04 -2.34 3.23
N VAL A 45 0.21 -3.10 2.54
CA VAL A 45 0.18 -4.55 2.57
C VAL A 45 0.43 -5.10 1.19
N LEU A 46 1.41 -5.99 1.08
CA LEU A 46 1.70 -6.75 -0.13
C LEU A 46 1.15 -8.16 0.03
N ASP A 47 0.24 -8.55 -0.85
CA ASP A 47 -0.36 -9.87 -0.88
C ASP A 47 -0.04 -10.59 -2.21
N ALA A 48 0.12 -11.90 -2.19
CA ALA A 48 0.19 -12.75 -3.39
C ALA A 48 -0.59 -14.04 -3.13
N ASP A 49 -1.38 -14.48 -4.11
CA ASP A 49 -2.13 -15.74 -4.01
C ASP A 49 -2.98 -15.84 -2.72
N ASN A 50 -3.60 -14.71 -2.34
CA ASN A 50 -4.36 -14.53 -1.11
C ASN A 50 -3.57 -14.72 0.21
N GLN A 51 -2.25 -14.76 0.15
CA GLN A 51 -1.33 -14.75 1.28
C GLN A 51 -0.71 -13.37 1.47
N ARG A 52 -0.60 -12.94 2.73
CA ARG A 52 0.10 -11.70 3.08
C ARG A 52 1.60 -11.97 3.06
N LEU A 53 2.30 -11.30 2.15
CA LEU A 53 3.76 -11.42 2.01
C LEU A 53 4.50 -10.43 2.90
N SER A 54 4.01 -9.18 2.99
CA SER A 54 4.68 -8.13 3.75
C SER A 54 3.72 -7.05 4.21
N THR A 55 4.13 -6.29 5.23
CA THR A 55 3.42 -5.12 5.73
C THR A 55 4.42 -4.04 6.13
N ALA A 56 4.20 -2.82 5.64
CA ALA A 56 4.96 -1.64 6.00
C ALA A 56 4.04 -0.62 6.68
N ARG A 57 4.53 0.01 7.75
CA ARG A 57 3.83 1.10 8.41
C ARG A 57 4.20 2.43 7.75
N LEU A 58 3.20 3.18 7.33
CA LEU A 58 3.35 4.54 6.81
C LEU A 58 2.79 5.52 7.84
N ILE A 59 3.57 6.54 8.17
CA ILE A 59 3.15 7.65 9.04
C ILE A 59 3.08 8.88 8.16
N VAL A 60 1.89 9.45 8.06
CA VAL A 60 1.65 10.71 7.34
C VAL A 60 1.58 11.80 8.38
N THR A 61 2.49 12.77 8.31
CA THR A 61 2.47 13.97 9.14
C THR A 61 1.85 15.14 8.37
N PRO A 62 1.30 16.14 9.07
CA PRO A 62 0.84 17.39 8.43
C PRO A 62 1.94 18.10 7.64
#